data_AF-S8DUR3-F1
#
_entry.id   AF-S8DUR3-F1
#
_cell.length_a   1.000
_cell.length_b   1.000
_cell.length_c   1.000
_cell.angle_alpha   90.00
_cell.angle_beta   90.00
_cell.angle_gamma   90.00
#
_symmetry.space_group_name_H-M   'P 1'
#
loop_
_entity.id
_entity.type
_entity.pdbx_description
1 polymer ?
#
loop_
_entity_poly.entity_id
_entity_poly.type
_entity_poly.pdbx_seq_one_letter_code
_entity_poly.pdbx_strand_id
1 'polypeptide(L)'
;DENDEVEGLFDETFKQLRKWVDVKSARYGTISVFREMYDGRFGTALKLLNDVMDSDGNHPPKKKLHDLKLYLLKEVAGWEHLVAYEEQWMAVKFPPSLPLF
;
A
#
# COMPACT_ATOMS: atom_id res chain seq x y z
N ASP A 1 7.54 -13.22 -21.82
CA ASP A 1 6.96 -12.69 -23.06
C ASP A 1 5.77 -11.77 -22.79
N GLU A 2 4.54 -12.23 -22.47
CA GLU A 2 3.43 -11.27 -22.22
C GLU A 2 3.58 -10.41 -20.93
N ASN A 3 4.10 -10.98 -19.83
CA ASN A 3 4.29 -10.23 -18.58
C ASN A 3 5.36 -9.13 -18.71
N ASP A 4 6.41 -9.37 -19.49
CA ASP A 4 7.50 -8.42 -19.69
C ASP A 4 7.04 -7.18 -20.49
N GLU A 5 6.12 -7.38 -21.44
CA GLU A 5 5.52 -6.27 -22.20
C GLU A 5 4.60 -5.40 -21.34
N VAL A 6 3.78 -6.03 -20.47
CA VAL A 6 2.89 -5.31 -19.56
C VAL A 6 3.68 -4.53 -18.51
N GLU A 7 4.76 -5.12 -17.99
CA GLU A 7 5.67 -4.47 -17.04
C GLU A 7 6.38 -3.28 -17.68
N GLY A 8 6.89 -3.43 -18.91
CA GLY A 8 7.48 -2.34 -19.68
C GLY A 8 6.51 -1.19 -19.92
N LEU A 9 5.26 -1.49 -20.30
CA LEU A 9 4.23 -0.48 -20.57
C LEU A 9 3.81 0.28 -19.29
N PHE A 10 3.68 -0.42 -18.17
CA PHE A 10 3.40 0.20 -16.87
C PHE A 10 4.51 1.17 -16.49
N ASP A 11 5.77 0.74 -16.64
CA ASP A 11 6.92 1.50 -16.21
C ASP A 11 7.18 2.74 -17.11
N GLU A 12 6.91 2.64 -18.41
CA GLU A 12 6.86 3.79 -19.32
C GLU A 12 5.74 4.78 -18.96
N THR A 13 4.54 4.27 -18.70
CA THR A 13 3.38 5.10 -18.31
C THR A 13 3.67 5.84 -16.99
N PHE A 14 4.28 5.15 -16.02
CA PHE A 14 4.69 5.72 -14.75
C PHE A 14 5.77 6.80 -14.92
N LYS A 15 6.76 6.57 -15.79
CA LYS A 15 7.78 7.57 -16.15
C LYS A 15 7.16 8.83 -16.74
N GLN A 16 6.13 8.70 -17.56
CA GLN A 16 5.41 9.87 -18.06
C GLN A 16 4.64 10.56 -16.93
N LEU A 17 3.84 9.83 -16.15
CA LEU A 17 3.06 10.39 -15.04
C LEU A 17 3.92 11.20 -14.06
N ARG A 18 5.10 10.68 -13.72
CA ARG A 18 6.07 11.34 -12.83
C ARG A 18 6.54 12.71 -13.32
N LYS A 19 6.52 12.98 -14.63
CA LYS A 19 6.90 14.30 -15.18
C LYS A 19 5.86 15.37 -14.89
N TRP A 20 4.60 14.97 -14.73
CA TRP A 20 3.47 15.89 -14.64
C TRP A 20 2.94 16.04 -13.21
N VAL A 21 3.24 15.07 -12.33
CA VAL A 21 2.66 15.05 -10.99
C VAL A 21 3.67 14.60 -9.93
N ASP A 22 3.51 15.13 -8.72
CA ASP A 22 4.16 14.59 -7.54
C ASP A 22 3.56 13.23 -7.19
N VAL A 23 4.32 12.18 -7.49
CA VAL A 23 3.95 10.77 -7.27
C VAL A 23 3.94 10.38 -5.79
N LYS A 24 4.44 11.26 -4.90
CA LYS A 24 4.35 11.10 -3.45
C LYS A 24 3.09 11.74 -2.86
N SER A 25 2.31 12.48 -3.66
CA SER A 25 1.06 13.04 -3.20
C SER A 25 0.02 11.95 -2.92
N ALA A 26 -0.88 12.20 -1.96
CA ALA A 26 -1.90 11.24 -1.51
C ALA A 26 -2.78 10.66 -2.65
N ARG A 27 -2.93 11.38 -3.77
CA ARG A 27 -3.70 10.91 -4.94
C ARG A 27 -2.98 9.82 -5.75
N TYR A 28 -1.66 9.88 -5.83
CA TYR A 28 -0.86 9.00 -6.71
C TYR A 28 0.07 8.06 -5.93
N GLY A 29 0.16 8.23 -4.61
CA GLY A 29 1.01 7.41 -3.76
C GLY A 29 0.73 5.92 -3.86
N THR A 30 -0.53 5.49 -4.06
CA THR A 30 -0.87 4.07 -4.26
C THR A 30 -0.23 3.48 -5.52
N ILE A 31 -0.09 4.26 -6.60
CA ILE A 31 0.55 3.81 -7.84
C ILE A 31 2.05 3.60 -7.60
N SER A 32 2.67 4.50 -6.83
CA SER A 32 4.07 4.35 -6.40
C SER A 32 4.27 3.10 -5.53
N VAL A 33 3.34 2.77 -4.65
CA VAL A 33 3.38 1.53 -3.85
C VAL A 33 3.34 0.30 -4.77
N PHE A 34 2.41 0.23 -5.72
CA PHE A 34 2.32 -0.89 -6.65
C PHE A 34 3.57 -1.05 -7.51
N ARG A 35 4.17 0.05 -7.97
CA ARG A 35 5.44 -0.01 -8.71
C ARG A 35 6.54 -0.68 -7.90
N GLU A 36 6.73 -0.24 -6.66
CA GLU A 36 7.76 -0.81 -5.78
C GLU A 36 7.46 -2.28 -5.42
N MET A 37 6.21 -2.70 -5.43
CA MET A 37 5.82 -4.11 -5.28
C MET A 37 6.22 -4.95 -6.48
N TYR A 38 5.93 -4.48 -7.70
CA TYR A 38 6.33 -5.18 -8.93
C TYR A 38 7.85 -5.34 -9.02
N ASP A 39 8.56 -4.29 -8.63
CA ASP A 39 10.02 -4.27 -8.54
C ASP A 39 10.61 -5.14 -7.40
N GLY A 40 9.78 -5.83 -6.60
CA GLY A 40 10.19 -6.65 -5.45
C GLY A 40 10.77 -5.87 -4.27
N ARG A 41 10.64 -4.54 -4.26
CA ARG A 41 11.15 -3.64 -3.20
C ARG A 41 10.09 -3.44 -2.12
N PHE A 42 9.65 -4.53 -1.51
CA PHE A 42 8.54 -4.57 -0.54
C PHE A 42 8.74 -3.64 0.68
N GLY A 43 9.98 -3.49 1.17
CA GLY A 43 10.27 -2.56 2.27
C GLY A 43 10.03 -1.08 1.89
N THR A 44 10.39 -0.71 0.65
CA THR A 44 10.12 0.64 0.12
C THR A 44 8.63 0.84 -0.13
N ALA A 45 7.95 -0.18 -0.66
CA ALA A 45 6.50 -0.17 -0.85
C ALA A 45 5.76 0.05 0.48
N LEU A 46 6.18 -0.63 1.55
CA LEU A 46 5.59 -0.47 2.87
C LEU A 46 5.83 0.94 3.44
N LYS A 47 7.04 1.49 3.27
CA LYS A 47 7.35 2.86 3.69
C LYS A 47 6.44 3.87 2.98
N LEU A 48 6.32 3.77 1.66
CA LEU A 48 5.43 4.64 0.88
C LEU A 48 3.97 4.48 1.27
N LEU A 49 3.52 3.26 1.56
CA LEU A 49 2.15 3.02 2.01
C LEU A 49 1.87 3.70 3.35
N ASN A 50 2.79 3.63 4.31
CA ASN A 50 2.67 4.34 5.57
C ASN A 50 2.64 5.87 5.35
N ASP A 51 3.53 6.41 4.50
CA ASP A 51 3.54 7.84 4.18
C ASP A 51 2.20 8.30 3.58
N VAL A 52 1.58 7.46 2.71
CA VAL A 52 0.25 7.71 2.14
C VAL A 52 -0.83 7.71 3.23
N MET A 53 -0.80 6.72 4.12
CA MET A 53 -1.76 6.60 5.22
C MET A 53 -1.67 7.77 6.21
N ASP A 54 -0.46 8.23 6.53
CA ASP A 54 -0.22 9.37 7.42
C ASP A 54 -0.61 10.71 6.77
N SER A 55 -0.37 10.86 5.46
CA SER A 55 -0.79 12.05 4.70
C SER A 55 -2.30 12.21 4.60
N ASP A 56 -3.04 11.11 4.73
CA ASP A 56 -4.51 11.05 4.68
C ASP A 56 -5.14 11.20 6.08
N GLY A 57 -4.35 11.56 7.11
CA GLY A 57 -4.71 11.57 8.53
C GLY A 57 -5.92 12.43 8.95
N ASN A 58 -6.55 13.14 8.01
CA ASN A 58 -7.80 13.87 8.22
C ASN A 58 -9.06 13.09 7.75
N HIS A 59 -8.88 11.88 7.20
CA HIS A 59 -9.94 11.02 6.69
C HIS A 59 -10.05 9.71 7.48
N PRO A 60 -11.24 9.07 7.50
CA PRO A 60 -11.42 7.79 8.15
C PRO A 60 -10.43 6.75 7.60
N PRO A 61 -9.88 5.88 8.46
CA PRO A 61 -8.93 4.87 8.02
C PRO A 61 -9.56 4.01 6.93
N LYS A 62 -8.87 3.87 5.79
CA LYS A 62 -9.35 3.12 4.63
C LYS A 62 -8.96 1.65 4.78
N LYS A 63 -9.95 0.77 5.00
CA LYS A 63 -9.72 -0.68 5.15
C LYS A 63 -8.81 -1.27 4.06
N LYS A 64 -9.03 -0.87 2.80
CA LYS A 64 -8.23 -1.30 1.64
C LYS A 64 -6.73 -1.02 1.77
N LEU A 65 -6.32 0.09 2.40
CA LEU A 65 -4.90 0.41 2.59
C LEU A 65 -4.28 -0.50 3.65
N HIS A 66 -5.03 -0.81 4.72
CA HIS A 66 -4.58 -1.77 5.72
C HIS A 66 -4.53 -3.20 5.18
N ASP A 67 -5.48 -3.60 4.34
CA ASP A 67 -5.43 -4.91 3.67
C ASP A 67 -4.17 -5.02 2.79
N LEU A 68 -3.82 -3.95 2.06
CA LEU A 68 -2.59 -3.88 1.27
C LEU A 68 -1.33 -3.91 2.16
N LYS A 69 -1.36 -3.22 3.30
CA LYS A 69 -0.27 -3.26 4.29
C LYS A 69 -0.05 -4.69 4.79
N LEU A 70 -1.14 -5.41 5.06
CA LEU A 70 -1.11 -6.78 5.51
C LEU A 70 -0.51 -7.72 4.46
N TYR A 71 -0.89 -7.54 3.19
CA TYR A 71 -0.28 -8.26 2.06
C TYR A 71 1.23 -8.02 2.01
N LEU A 72 1.68 -6.77 2.05
CA LEU A 72 3.11 -6.43 2.04
C LEU A 72 3.87 -7.04 3.21
N LEU A 73 3.29 -7.01 4.42
CA LEU A 73 3.91 -7.61 5.61
C LEU A 73 4.03 -9.14 5.52
N LYS A 74 3.08 -9.81 4.83
CA LYS A 74 3.13 -11.25 4.59
C LYS A 74 4.17 -11.63 3.54
N GLU A 75 4.33 -10.81 2.50
CA GLU A 75 5.34 -11.01 1.45
C GLU A 75 6.78 -10.75 1.94
N VAL A 76 6.97 -9.86 2.92
CA VAL A 76 8.27 -9.66 3.55
C VAL A 76 8.57 -10.81 4.51
N ALA A 77 9.50 -11.67 4.12
CA ALA A 77 9.96 -12.79 4.95
C ALA A 77 10.42 -12.31 6.36
N GLY A 78 9.87 -12.93 7.41
CA GLY A 78 10.31 -12.74 8.81
C GLY A 78 9.45 -11.82 9.67
N TRP A 79 8.35 -11.27 9.15
CA TRP A 79 7.49 -10.29 9.86
C TRP A 79 6.15 -10.86 10.33
N GLU A 80 6.06 -12.16 10.57
CA GLU A 80 4.83 -12.86 11.00
C GLU A 80 4.21 -12.24 12.27
N HIS A 81 5.04 -11.82 13.21
CA HIS A 81 4.58 -11.13 14.43
C HIS A 81 3.91 -9.78 14.14
N LEU A 82 4.39 -9.04 13.14
CA LEU A 82 3.78 -7.77 12.71
C LEU A 82 2.45 -8.01 11.99
N VAL A 83 2.36 -9.09 11.21
CA VAL A 83 1.11 -9.52 10.59
C VAL A 83 0.06 -9.81 11.64
N ALA A 84 0.39 -10.65 12.64
CA ALA A 84 -0.53 -10.99 13.72
C ALA A 84 -1.01 -9.75 14.48
N TYR A 85 -0.11 -8.79 14.72
CA TYR A 85 -0.44 -7.52 15.36
C TYR A 85 -1.38 -6.67 14.49
N GLU A 86 -1.10 -6.53 13.19
CA GLU A 86 -1.94 -5.76 12.28
C GLU A 86 -3.35 -6.38 12.14
N GLU A 87 -3.46 -7.71 12.12
CA GLU A 87 -4.76 -8.42 12.10
C GLU A 87 -5.60 -8.09 13.35
N GLN A 88 -4.99 -8.03 14.53
CA GLN A 88 -5.67 -7.63 15.76
C GLN A 88 -6.14 -6.17 15.71
N TRP A 89 -5.30 -5.26 15.20
CA TRP A 89 -5.68 -3.85 15.04
C TRP A 89 -6.79 -3.64 14.02
N MET A 90 -6.85 -4.46 12.97
CA MET A 90 -7.92 -4.42 11.99
C MET A 90 -9.28 -4.73 12.61
N ALA A 91 -9.35 -5.71 13.51
CA ALA A 91 -10.58 -6.04 14.23
C ALA A 91 -11.07 -4.89 15.12
N VAL A 92 -10.14 -4.12 15.70
CA VAL A 92 -10.44 -2.95 16.55
C VAL A 92 -10.86 -1.73 15.71
N LYS A 93 -10.13 -1.45 14.62
CA LYS A 93 -10.39 -0.29 13.76
C LYS A 93 -11.63 -0.46 12.88
N PHE A 94 -11.93 -1.69 12.47
CA PHE A 94 -13.01 -2.03 11.56
C PHE A 94 -13.89 -3.14 12.14
N PRO A 95 -14.62 -2.86 13.24
CA PRO A 95 -15.51 -3.85 13.82
C PRO A 95 -16.65 -4.19 12.84
N PRO A 96 -17.15 -5.45 12.86
CA PRO A 96 -18.21 -5.88 11.95
C PRO A 96 -19.56 -5.22 12.25
N SER A 97 -19.75 -4.73 13.48
CA SER A 97 -20.91 -3.98 13.92
C SER A 97 -20.50 -2.91 14.92
N LEU A 98 -21.31 -1.87 15.05
CA LEU A 98 -21.10 -0.86 16.09
C LEU A 98 -21.16 -1.52 17.47
N PRO A 99 -20.26 -1.17 18.40
CA PRO A 99 -20.34 -1.66 19.76
C PRO A 99 -21.67 -1.22 20.40
N LEU A 100 -22.27 -2.11 21.18
CA LEU A 100 -23.45 -1.79 21.99
C LEU A 100 -23.03 -0.79 23.08
N PHE A 101 -23.82 0.27 23.25
CA PHE A 101 -23.60 1.32 24.26
C PHE A 101 -23.98 0.85 25.66
#